data_AF-A0A1H9M9R1-F1
#
_entry.id   AF-A0A1H9M9R1-F1
#
_cell.length_a   1.000
_cell.length_b   1.000
_cell.length_c   1.000
_cell.angle_alpha   90.00
_cell.angle_beta   90.00
_cell.angle_gamma   90.00
#
_symmetry.space_group_name_H-M   'P 1'
#
loop_
_entity.id
_entity.type
_entity.pdbx_description
1 polymer ?
#
loop_
_entity_poly.entity_id
_entity_poly.type
_entity_poly.pdbx_seq_one_letter_code
_entity_poly.pdbx_strand_id
1 'polypeptide(L)'
;MNTSTTRLEPQALQRLLLNRFAMALGTYAMAVLLLMLAIATGHGRVPLAVPLLGGVLLVLSQLVFFLLLRSERNLRLRDPGMIEAQVLVALFWQTGLLGCLNGEARGTLLAFYAPILLFGLFQLPARAFARCAAFGFVGFVGLELWDAYRLQAVAPELPLLQLATLFALLFWLCLFGRYINAMRQRMHQRRHALVAHQNTLRGMMRQLEDQASTDELTGLCNRRHFLRLAERELTRLPAQGQYGLALIDLDHFKRINDRYGHAAGDRVLQTFATLAQACLREGDVLARYGGEEFVLLLPGVNLDQISICCERLREAFSTAEPLGLSLGGLSLSIGMTRLQRGDNLDLALQRADQALYRAKHNGRNRCEASWEPTDARTGRRSASS
;
A
#
# COMPACT_ATOMS: atom_id res chain seq x y z
N MET A 1 7.70 15.13 0.82
CA MET A 1 6.45 14.49 0.34
C MET A 1 5.76 13.83 1.52
N ASN A 2 4.50 14.21 1.74
CA ASN A 2 3.68 13.94 2.91
C ASN A 2 3.77 12.49 3.43
N THR A 3 4.19 12.33 4.68
CA THR A 3 3.93 11.14 5.49
C THR A 3 2.44 11.06 5.76
N SER A 4 1.69 10.44 4.85
CA SER A 4 0.32 10.03 5.08
C SER A 4 0.32 8.92 6.13
N THR A 5 0.34 9.32 7.40
CA THR A 5 -0.36 8.57 8.43
C THR A 5 -1.77 8.38 7.90
N THR A 6 -2.10 7.17 7.45
CA THR A 6 -3.45 6.78 7.05
C THR A 6 -4.36 7.03 8.23
N ARG A 7 -4.93 8.25 8.31
CA ARG A 7 -6.04 8.56 9.19
C ARG A 7 -7.14 7.63 8.71
N LEU A 8 -7.46 6.64 9.53
CA LEU A 8 -8.67 5.85 9.33
C LEU A 8 -9.82 6.84 9.09
N GLU A 9 -10.64 6.60 8.06
CA GLU A 9 -11.81 7.44 7.85
C GLU A 9 -12.62 7.53 9.15
N PRO A 10 -13.18 8.70 9.51
CA PRO A 10 -13.89 8.89 10.77
C PRO A 10 -14.93 7.81 11.05
N GLN A 11 -15.60 7.33 10.00
CA GLN A 11 -16.60 6.25 10.06
C GLN A 11 -15.99 4.89 10.41
N ALA A 12 -14.81 4.56 9.89
CA ALA A 12 -14.10 3.31 10.18
C ALA A 12 -13.57 3.30 11.63
N LEU A 13 -13.06 4.44 12.11
CA LEU A 13 -12.67 4.62 13.50
C LEU A 13 -13.88 4.44 14.43
N GLN A 14 -15.02 5.03 14.09
CA GLN A 14 -16.22 4.95 14.92
C GLN A 14 -16.79 3.53 15.02
N ARG A 15 -16.83 2.78 13.91
CA ARG A 15 -17.21 1.36 13.91
C ARG A 15 -16.29 0.52 14.79
N LEU A 16 -14.98 0.77 14.75
CA LEU A 16 -14.01 0.09 15.60
C LEU A 16 -14.26 0.37 17.09
N LEU A 17 -14.58 1.61 17.46
CA LEU A 17 -14.90 1.98 18.84
C LEU A 17 -16.18 1.30 19.33
N LEU A 18 -17.23 1.24 18.51
CA LEU A 18 -18.49 0.57 18.84
C LEU A 18 -18.31 -0.95 19.00
N ASN A 19 -17.55 -1.61 18.12
CA ASN A 19 -17.25 -3.04 18.25
C ASN A 19 -16.48 -3.36 19.54
N ARG A 20 -15.57 -2.47 19.96
CA ARG A 20 -14.85 -2.59 21.23
C ARG A 20 -15.77 -2.43 22.43
N PHE A 21 -16.65 -1.43 22.39
CA PHE A 21 -17.67 -1.22 23.42
C PHE A 21 -18.59 -2.45 23.55
N ALA A 22 -18.99 -3.07 22.45
CA ALA A 22 -19.77 -4.30 22.46
C ALA A 22 -19.05 -5.47 23.16
N MET A 23 -17.74 -5.64 22.95
CA MET A 23 -16.95 -6.63 23.69
C MET A 23 -16.90 -6.33 25.19
N ALA A 24 -16.82 -5.05 25.59
CA ALA A 24 -16.85 -4.66 27.00
C ALA A 24 -18.19 -5.02 27.67
N LEU A 25 -19.33 -4.85 26.98
CA LEU A 25 -20.64 -5.27 27.50
C LEU A 25 -20.68 -6.77 27.86
N GLY A 26 -19.96 -7.62 27.13
CA GLY A 26 -19.84 -9.05 27.46
C GLY A 26 -19.21 -9.30 28.84
N THR A 27 -18.20 -8.51 29.22
CA THR A 27 -17.58 -8.63 30.56
C THR A 27 -18.52 -8.22 31.68
N TYR A 28 -19.33 -7.18 31.47
CA TYR A 28 -20.38 -6.78 32.42
C TYR A 28 -21.47 -7.84 32.56
N ALA A 29 -21.96 -8.39 31.44
CA ALA A 29 -22.99 -9.43 31.45
C ALA A 29 -22.52 -10.68 32.22
N MET A 30 -21.27 -11.09 32.00
CA MET A 30 -20.67 -12.21 32.74
C MET A 30 -20.55 -11.93 34.23
N ALA A 31 -20.09 -10.73 34.63
CA ALA A 31 -19.95 -10.35 36.03
C ALA A 31 -21.31 -10.32 36.75
N VAL A 32 -22.35 -9.77 36.11
CA VAL A 32 -23.71 -9.75 36.66
C VAL A 32 -24.30 -11.16 36.75
N LEU A 33 -24.10 -12.01 35.74
CA LEU A 33 -24.57 -13.40 35.77
C LEU A 33 -24.00 -14.17 36.97
N LEU A 34 -22.69 -14.07 37.19
CA LEU A 34 -22.04 -14.75 38.32
C LEU A 34 -22.43 -14.15 39.67
N LEU A 35 -22.66 -12.84 39.74
CA LEU A 35 -23.22 -12.22 40.94
C LEU A 35 -24.60 -12.80 41.27
N MET A 36 -25.49 -12.89 40.27
CA MET A 36 -26.83 -13.45 40.46
C MET A 36 -26.77 -14.92 40.88
N LEU A 37 -25.85 -15.70 40.31
CA LEU A 37 -25.60 -17.07 40.73
C LEU A 37 -25.15 -17.15 42.19
N ALA A 38 -24.18 -16.33 42.60
CA ALA A 38 -23.69 -16.30 43.98
C ALA A 38 -24.78 -15.87 44.99
N ILE A 39 -25.68 -14.95 44.61
CA ILE A 39 -26.83 -14.59 45.43
C ILE A 39 -27.81 -15.76 45.51
N ALA A 40 -28.10 -16.44 44.39
CA ALA A 40 -29.02 -17.57 44.35
C ALA A 40 -28.53 -18.77 45.18
N THR A 41 -27.21 -18.97 45.31
CA THR A 41 -26.61 -20.00 46.17
C THR A 41 -26.49 -19.60 47.64
N GLY A 42 -27.05 -18.44 48.04
CA GLY A 42 -27.10 -18.01 49.44
C GLY A 42 -25.87 -17.23 49.93
N HIS A 43 -24.99 -16.77 49.02
CA HIS A 43 -23.83 -15.95 49.38
C HIS A 43 -24.07 -14.44 49.30
N GLY A 44 -25.30 -14.01 49.02
CA GLY A 44 -25.71 -12.61 49.07
C GLY A 44 -25.92 -12.13 50.50
N ARG A 45 -25.41 -10.92 50.81
CA ARG A 45 -25.54 -10.31 52.16
C ARG A 45 -26.57 -9.20 52.25
N VAL A 46 -27.03 -8.71 51.09
CA VAL A 46 -27.96 -7.59 50.97
C VAL A 46 -29.30 -8.08 50.39
N PRO A 47 -30.42 -7.38 50.68
CA PRO A 47 -31.69 -7.68 50.05
C PRO A 47 -31.59 -7.60 48.53
N LEU A 48 -32.33 -8.44 47.80
CA LEU A 48 -32.31 -8.53 46.34
C LEU A 48 -32.59 -7.18 45.63
N ALA A 49 -33.29 -6.26 46.29
CA ALA A 49 -33.52 -4.91 45.77
C ALA A 49 -32.23 -4.12 45.50
N VAL A 50 -31.18 -4.31 46.29
CA VAL A 50 -29.90 -3.60 46.16
C VAL A 50 -29.14 -3.99 44.88
N PRO A 51 -28.87 -5.28 44.59
CA PRO A 51 -28.21 -5.68 43.34
C PRO A 51 -29.10 -5.42 42.11
N LEU A 52 -30.43 -5.46 42.23
CA LEU A 52 -31.34 -5.07 41.15
C LEU A 52 -31.22 -3.58 40.81
N LEU A 53 -31.24 -2.70 41.82
CA LEU A 53 -31.02 -1.27 41.63
C LEU A 53 -29.62 -0.98 41.06
N GLY A 54 -28.60 -1.68 41.58
CA GLY A 54 -27.24 -1.62 41.06
C GLY A 54 -27.15 -2.03 39.59
N GLY A 55 -27.87 -3.08 39.19
CA GLY A 55 -27.98 -3.51 37.79
C GLY A 55 -28.60 -2.46 36.88
N VAL A 56 -29.68 -1.79 37.33
CA VAL A 56 -30.31 -0.68 36.58
C VAL A 56 -29.31 0.48 36.39
N LEU A 57 -28.64 0.90 37.47
CA LEU A 57 -27.64 1.98 37.41
C LEU A 57 -26.43 1.60 36.54
N LEU A 58 -26.01 0.34 36.56
CA LEU A 58 -24.96 -0.19 35.70
C LEU A 58 -25.36 -0.06 34.23
N VAL A 59 -26.56 -0.51 33.85
CA VAL A 59 -27.08 -0.38 32.48
C VAL A 59 -27.17 1.08 32.06
N LEU A 60 -27.67 1.97 32.93
CA LEU A 60 -27.72 3.42 32.66
C LEU A 60 -26.32 4.00 32.40
N SER A 61 -25.32 3.60 33.19
CA SER A 61 -23.94 4.05 32.98
C SER A 61 -23.37 3.61 31.62
N GLN A 62 -23.71 2.39 31.16
CA GLN A 62 -23.30 1.93 29.83
C GLN A 62 -24.06 2.63 28.71
N LEU A 63 -25.35 2.95 28.93
CA LEU A 63 -26.15 3.73 27.97
C LEU A 63 -25.55 5.11 27.73
N VAL A 64 -25.02 5.77 28.78
CA VAL A 64 -24.32 7.06 28.63
C VAL A 64 -23.12 6.93 27.70
N PHE A 65 -22.26 5.92 27.89
CA PHE A 65 -21.12 5.69 26.99
C PHE A 65 -21.57 5.37 25.56
N PHE A 66 -22.61 4.55 25.39
CA PHE A 66 -23.16 4.24 24.07
C PHE A 66 -23.68 5.49 23.35
N LEU A 67 -24.42 6.35 24.03
CA LEU A 67 -24.93 7.60 23.46
C LEU A 67 -23.80 8.59 23.13
N LEU A 68 -22.76 8.67 23.97
CA LEU A 68 -21.58 9.50 23.70
C LEU A 68 -20.79 9.02 22.49
N LEU A 69 -20.63 7.71 22.33
CA LEU A 69 -20.03 7.12 21.14
C LEU A 69 -20.93 7.38 19.92
N ARG A 70 -22.23 7.04 19.99
CA ARG A 70 -23.15 7.21 18.85
C ARG A 70 -23.31 8.66 18.39
N SER A 71 -23.23 9.62 19.31
CA SER A 71 -23.33 11.05 18.99
C SER A 71 -22.03 11.68 18.46
N GLU A 72 -20.95 10.89 18.32
CA GLU A 72 -19.61 11.32 17.85
C GLU A 72 -18.95 12.43 18.70
N ARG A 73 -19.58 12.80 19.82
CA ARG A 73 -19.04 13.80 20.76
C ARG A 73 -17.75 13.32 21.40
N ASN A 74 -17.57 12.00 21.51
CA ASN A 74 -16.35 11.35 21.99
C ASN A 74 -15.11 11.76 21.17
N LEU A 75 -15.24 12.04 19.86
CA LEU A 75 -14.12 12.41 19.00
C LEU A 75 -13.47 13.76 19.40
N ARG A 76 -14.17 14.60 20.17
CA ARG A 76 -13.65 15.88 20.69
C ARG A 76 -12.86 15.70 21.99
N LEU A 77 -12.91 14.52 22.61
CA LEU A 77 -12.21 14.23 23.85
C LEU A 77 -10.76 13.84 23.57
N ARG A 78 -9.90 14.03 24.59
CA ARG A 78 -8.48 13.65 24.53
C ARG A 78 -8.27 12.16 24.29
N ASP A 79 -9.16 11.32 24.81
CA ASP A 79 -9.26 9.89 24.50
C ASP A 79 -10.60 9.62 23.80
N PRO A 80 -10.62 9.53 22.45
CA PRO A 80 -11.84 9.27 21.70
C PRO A 80 -12.49 7.94 22.03
N GLY A 81 -11.71 6.96 22.47
CA GLY A 81 -12.24 5.67 22.90
C GLY A 81 -12.86 5.70 24.28
N MET A 82 -12.60 6.73 25.08
CA MET A 82 -13.01 6.86 26.49
C MET A 82 -12.65 5.61 27.31
N ILE A 83 -11.54 4.96 26.99
CA ILE A 83 -11.22 3.61 27.49
C ILE A 83 -10.86 3.69 28.96
N GLU A 84 -10.11 4.72 29.36
CA GLU A 84 -9.78 4.92 30.77
C GLU A 84 -11.04 5.14 31.61
N ALA A 85 -11.98 5.96 31.13
CA ALA A 85 -13.24 6.20 31.81
C ALA A 85 -14.10 4.92 31.90
N GLN A 86 -14.19 4.14 30.82
CA GLN A 86 -14.91 2.87 30.81
C GLN A 86 -14.30 1.86 31.79
N VAL A 87 -12.97 1.75 31.85
CA VAL A 87 -12.27 0.87 32.79
C VAL A 87 -12.50 1.32 34.24
N LEU A 88 -12.42 2.62 34.54
CA LEU A 88 -12.69 3.13 35.89
C LEU A 88 -14.13 2.87 36.34
N VAL A 89 -15.11 3.07 35.45
CA VAL A 89 -16.52 2.75 35.74
C VAL A 89 -16.71 1.24 35.94
N ALA A 90 -16.05 0.41 35.13
CA ALA A 90 -16.10 -1.04 35.30
C ALA A 90 -15.53 -1.48 36.66
N LEU A 91 -14.38 -0.92 37.07
CA LEU A 91 -13.76 -1.21 38.35
C LEU A 91 -14.61 -0.74 39.53
N PHE A 92 -15.25 0.43 39.42
CA PHE A 92 -16.20 0.93 40.41
C PHE A 92 -17.36 -0.05 40.58
N TRP A 93 -18.00 -0.45 39.48
CA TRP A 93 -19.09 -1.43 39.52
C TRP A 93 -18.62 -2.77 40.06
N GLN A 94 -17.47 -3.29 39.61
CA GLN A 94 -16.91 -4.55 40.10
C GLN A 94 -16.72 -4.53 41.64
N THR A 95 -16.19 -3.43 42.17
CA THR A 95 -16.03 -3.24 43.62
C THR A 95 -17.38 -3.20 44.34
N GLY A 96 -18.36 -2.47 43.79
CA GLY A 96 -19.71 -2.39 44.34
C GLY A 96 -20.46 -3.73 44.33
N LEU A 97 -20.31 -4.53 43.26
CA LEU A 97 -20.91 -5.86 43.16
C LEU A 97 -20.32 -6.82 44.20
N LEU A 98 -19.00 -6.78 44.44
CA LEU A 98 -18.36 -7.52 45.53
C LEU A 98 -18.92 -7.14 46.91
N GLY A 99 -19.28 -5.87 47.08
CA GLY A 99 -19.92 -5.38 48.29
C GLY A 99 -21.33 -5.95 48.54
N CYS A 100 -21.94 -6.65 47.58
CA CYS A 100 -23.22 -7.36 47.78
C CYS A 100 -23.04 -8.79 48.31
N LEU A 101 -21.80 -9.30 48.36
CA LEU A 101 -21.48 -10.68 48.71
C LEU A 101 -20.83 -10.80 50.09
N ASN A 102 -21.00 -11.98 50.69
CA ASN A 102 -20.27 -12.41 51.88
C ASN A 102 -18.76 -12.55 51.59
N GLY A 103 -17.93 -12.38 52.62
CA GLY A 103 -16.46 -12.45 52.50
C GLY A 103 -15.96 -13.71 51.81
N GLU A 104 -16.53 -14.88 52.11
CA GLU A 104 -16.15 -16.17 51.51
C GLU A 104 -16.35 -16.21 49.99
N ALA A 105 -17.42 -15.61 49.47
CA ALA A 105 -17.75 -15.63 48.06
C ALA A 105 -17.02 -14.54 47.25
N ARG A 106 -16.55 -13.46 47.88
CA ARG A 106 -15.85 -12.36 47.19
C ARG A 106 -14.60 -12.82 46.45
N GLY A 107 -13.84 -13.74 47.05
CA GLY A 107 -12.61 -14.28 46.46
C GLY A 107 -12.83 -14.85 45.05
N THR A 108 -13.99 -15.46 44.80
CA THR A 108 -14.33 -16.07 43.51
C THR A 108 -14.48 -15.05 42.37
N LEU A 109 -14.82 -13.80 42.71
CA LEU A 109 -15.04 -12.73 41.74
C LEU A 109 -13.89 -11.71 41.69
N LEU A 110 -12.84 -11.85 42.50
CA LEU A 110 -11.63 -11.01 42.40
C LEU A 110 -10.93 -11.14 41.04
N ALA A 111 -11.02 -12.32 40.42
CA ALA A 111 -10.45 -12.55 39.08
C ALA A 111 -11.03 -11.60 38.02
N PHE A 112 -12.22 -11.02 38.21
CA PHE A 112 -12.85 -10.11 37.25
C PHE A 112 -12.19 -8.73 37.16
N TYR A 113 -11.32 -8.36 38.10
CA TYR A 113 -10.45 -7.19 37.91
C TYR A 113 -9.50 -7.35 36.72
N ALA A 114 -9.09 -8.59 36.41
CA ALA A 114 -8.20 -8.87 35.30
C ALA A 114 -8.82 -8.58 33.91
N PRO A 115 -9.96 -9.15 33.49
CA PRO A 115 -10.56 -8.87 32.20
C PRO A 115 -10.91 -7.38 32.01
N ILE A 116 -11.31 -6.69 33.10
CA ILE A 116 -11.57 -5.24 33.07
C ILE A 116 -10.30 -4.46 32.72
N LEU A 117 -9.17 -4.77 33.38
CA LEU A 117 -7.89 -4.11 33.07
C LEU A 117 -7.32 -4.54 31.72
N LEU A 118 -7.49 -5.81 31.33
CA LEU A 118 -7.04 -6.33 30.04
C LEU A 118 -7.66 -5.57 28.86
N PHE A 119 -8.87 -5.04 29.02
CA PHE A 119 -9.47 -4.14 28.02
C PHE A 119 -8.63 -2.87 27.77
N GLY A 120 -8.00 -2.33 28.82
CA GLY A 120 -7.10 -1.19 28.75
C GLY A 120 -5.67 -1.53 28.32
N LEU A 121 -5.28 -2.81 28.36
CA LEU A 121 -3.89 -3.28 28.16
C LEU A 121 -3.27 -2.78 26.85
N PHE A 122 -4.05 -2.84 25.76
CA PHE A 122 -3.55 -2.51 24.43
C PHE A 122 -3.82 -1.06 24.03
N GLN A 123 -4.31 -0.19 24.90
CA GLN A 123 -4.76 1.13 24.46
C GLN A 123 -4.34 2.23 25.43
N LEU A 124 -4.19 1.90 26.71
CA LEU A 124 -3.76 2.82 27.74
C LEU A 124 -2.23 2.87 27.85
N PRO A 125 -1.65 4.06 28.05
CA PRO A 125 -0.24 4.17 28.45
C PRO A 125 -0.04 3.50 29.81
N ALA A 126 1.17 3.00 30.05
CA ALA A 126 1.50 2.28 31.30
C ALA A 126 1.12 3.04 32.57
N ARG A 127 1.22 4.37 32.56
CA ARG A 127 0.81 5.24 33.68
C ARG A 127 -0.70 5.19 33.92
N ALA A 128 -1.52 5.34 32.88
CA ALA A 128 -2.99 5.28 33.00
C ALA A 128 -3.44 3.88 33.45
N PHE A 129 -2.84 2.83 32.89
CA PHE A 129 -3.09 1.46 33.31
C PHE A 129 -2.81 1.25 34.80
N ALA A 130 -1.67 1.74 35.31
CA ALA A 130 -1.33 1.67 36.72
C ALA A 130 -2.28 2.46 37.62
N ARG A 131 -2.79 3.63 37.16
CA ARG A 131 -3.83 4.37 37.89
C ARG A 131 -5.13 3.60 38.01
N CYS A 132 -5.59 2.95 36.93
CA CYS A 132 -6.77 2.09 36.98
C CYS A 132 -6.58 0.93 37.97
N ALA A 133 -5.44 0.25 37.93
CA ALA A 133 -5.13 -0.82 38.88
C ALA A 133 -5.13 -0.32 40.33
N ALA A 134 -4.50 0.84 40.60
CA ALA A 134 -4.51 1.45 41.93
C ALA A 134 -5.92 1.84 42.38
N PHE A 135 -6.75 2.37 41.48
CA PHE A 135 -8.15 2.70 41.77
C PHE A 135 -8.95 1.45 42.19
N GLY A 136 -8.80 0.34 41.45
CA GLY A 136 -9.44 -0.93 41.81
C GLY A 136 -8.97 -1.48 43.15
N PHE A 137 -7.66 -1.42 43.42
CA PHE A 137 -7.10 -1.88 44.70
C PHE A 137 -7.58 -1.05 45.88
N VAL A 138 -7.52 0.29 45.77
CA VAL A 138 -7.97 1.22 46.82
C VAL A 138 -9.48 1.07 47.07
N GLY A 139 -10.27 0.89 46.01
CA GLY A 139 -11.70 0.61 46.14
C GLY A 139 -11.97 -0.65 46.95
N PHE A 140 -11.24 -1.73 46.66
CA PHE A 140 -11.38 -2.99 47.40
C PHE A 140 -10.89 -2.89 48.86
N VAL A 141 -9.77 -2.18 49.12
CA VAL A 141 -9.34 -1.86 50.50
C VAL A 141 -10.43 -1.09 51.25
N GLY A 142 -11.05 -0.10 50.60
CA GLY A 142 -12.15 0.67 51.18
C GLY A 142 -13.36 -0.20 51.53
N LEU A 143 -13.68 -1.19 50.69
CA LEU A 143 -14.75 -2.15 50.95
C LEU A 143 -14.46 -3.02 52.20
N GLU A 144 -13.24 -3.54 52.32
CA GLU A 144 -12.84 -4.35 53.47
C GLU A 144 -12.79 -3.53 54.78
N LEU A 145 -12.31 -2.28 54.72
CA LEU A 145 -12.34 -1.37 55.87
C LEU A 145 -13.76 -1.01 56.30
N TRP A 146 -14.68 -0.83 55.34
CA TRP A 146 -16.08 -0.57 55.62
C TRP A 146 -16.74 -1.74 56.37
N ASP A 147 -16.42 -2.97 55.98
CA ASP A 147 -16.93 -4.17 56.63
C ASP A 147 -16.36 -4.36 58.04
N ALA A 148 -15.06 -4.11 58.21
CA ALA A 148 -14.42 -4.10 59.52
C ALA A 148 -15.07 -3.07 60.47
N TYR A 149 -15.41 -1.88 59.98
CA TYR A 149 -16.09 -0.84 60.75
C TYR A 149 -17.51 -1.25 61.20
N ARG A 150 -18.24 -2.02 60.38
CA ARG A 150 -19.60 -2.48 60.68
C ARG A 150 -19.67 -3.65 61.68
N LEU A 151 -18.57 -3.98 62.37
CA LEU A 151 -18.47 -5.05 63.39
C LEU A 151 -18.87 -6.45 62.90
N GLN A 152 -18.87 -6.68 61.58
CA GLN A 152 -18.94 -8.02 60.98
C GLN A 152 -17.54 -8.66 61.06
N ALA A 153 -17.07 -8.95 62.29
CA ALA A 153 -15.74 -9.48 62.53
C ALA A 153 -15.62 -10.93 62.04
N VAL A 154 -15.29 -11.09 60.76
CA VAL A 154 -14.62 -12.30 60.26
C VAL A 154 -13.18 -12.25 60.76
N ALA A 155 -12.58 -13.41 61.07
CA ALA A 155 -11.16 -13.48 61.38
C ALA A 155 -10.34 -12.73 60.29
N PRO A 156 -9.33 -11.93 60.66
CA PRO A 156 -8.62 -11.04 59.72
C PRO A 156 -7.88 -11.79 58.60
N GLU A 157 -7.72 -13.11 58.75
CA GLU A 157 -6.98 -13.99 57.84
C GLU A 157 -7.55 -13.99 56.41
N LEU A 158 -8.87 -14.10 56.24
CA LEU A 158 -9.50 -14.17 54.93
C LEU A 158 -9.47 -12.83 54.16
N PRO A 159 -9.83 -11.67 54.76
CA PRO A 159 -9.67 -10.36 54.12
C PRO A 159 -8.21 -10.04 53.72
N LEU A 160 -7.25 -10.36 54.59
CA LEU A 160 -5.82 -10.16 54.29
C LEU A 160 -5.38 -11.02 53.10
N LEU A 161 -5.82 -12.28 53.03
CA LEU A 161 -5.53 -13.15 51.88
C LEU A 161 -6.13 -12.60 50.58
N GLN A 162 -7.36 -12.07 50.63
CA GLN A 162 -8.01 -11.46 49.46
C GLN A 162 -7.31 -10.18 48.99
N LEU A 163 -6.89 -9.32 49.93
CA LEU A 163 -6.09 -8.13 49.63
C LEU A 163 -4.75 -8.50 49.00
N ALA A 164 -4.03 -9.48 49.57
CA ALA A 164 -2.77 -9.96 49.04
C ALA A 164 -2.95 -10.56 47.63
N THR A 165 -4.02 -11.34 47.42
CA THR A 165 -4.35 -11.95 46.13
C THR A 165 -4.62 -10.89 45.07
N LEU A 166 -5.46 -9.89 45.39
CA LEU A 166 -5.76 -8.80 44.46
C LEU A 166 -4.51 -7.95 44.17
N PHE A 167 -3.71 -7.64 45.20
CA PHE A 167 -2.45 -6.91 45.01
C PHE A 167 -1.52 -7.66 44.06
N ALA A 168 -1.30 -8.96 44.29
CA ALA A 168 -0.45 -9.78 43.43
C ALA A 168 -0.95 -9.83 41.99
N LEU A 169 -2.27 -10.01 41.80
CA LEU A 169 -2.91 -10.00 40.47
C LEU A 169 -2.70 -8.66 39.75
N LEU A 170 -3.00 -7.55 40.42
CA LEU A 170 -2.90 -6.21 39.84
C LEU A 170 -1.45 -5.80 39.58
N PHE A 171 -0.54 -6.15 40.49
CA PHE A 171 0.90 -5.94 40.32
C PHE A 171 1.43 -6.69 39.10
N TRP A 172 1.07 -7.96 38.96
CA TRP A 172 1.46 -8.77 37.80
C TRP A 172 0.89 -8.21 36.49
N LEU A 173 -0.38 -7.80 36.47
CA LEU A 173 -1.00 -7.16 35.32
C LEU A 173 -0.31 -5.82 34.96
N CYS A 174 0.14 -5.05 35.93
CA CYS A 174 0.90 -3.82 35.69
C CYS A 174 2.27 -4.10 35.06
N LEU A 175 2.99 -5.12 35.55
CA LEU A 175 4.25 -5.57 34.95
C LEU A 175 4.04 -6.03 33.50
N PHE A 176 3.01 -6.84 33.27
CA PHE A 176 2.64 -7.31 31.95
C PHE A 176 2.24 -6.16 31.01
N GLY A 177 1.43 -5.22 31.48
CA GLY A 177 1.04 -4.03 30.71
C GLY A 177 2.22 -3.14 30.34
N ARG A 178 3.21 -3.00 31.22
CA ARG A 178 4.47 -2.30 30.91
C ARG A 178 5.25 -3.03 29.80
N TYR A 179 5.36 -4.35 29.89
CA TYR A 179 6.04 -5.17 28.88
C TYR A 179 5.38 -5.06 27.50
N ILE A 180 4.04 -5.21 27.42
CA ILE A 180 3.28 -5.09 26.17
C ILE A 180 3.41 -3.70 25.55
N ASN A 181 3.34 -2.64 26.37
CA ASN A 181 3.52 -1.28 25.89
C ASN A 181 4.94 -1.01 25.34
N ALA A 182 5.98 -1.52 26.00
CA ALA A 182 7.35 -1.42 25.51
C ALA A 182 7.54 -2.19 24.18
N MET A 183 6.97 -3.40 24.09
CA MET A 183 7.02 -4.22 22.87
C MET A 183 6.35 -3.53 21.69
N ARG A 184 5.20 -2.89 21.92
CA ARG A 184 4.50 -2.10 20.90
C ARG A 184 5.34 -0.93 20.40
N GLN A 185 5.96 -0.17 21.29
CA GLN A 185 6.82 0.95 20.90
C GLN A 185 7.98 0.48 20.00
N ARG A 186 8.60 -0.65 20.34
CA ARG A 186 9.64 -1.28 19.51
C ARG A 186 9.12 -1.72 18.15
N MET A 187 7.92 -2.30 18.08
CA MET A 187 7.32 -2.71 16.81
C MET A 187 7.04 -1.52 15.87
N HIS A 188 6.54 -0.40 16.40
CA HIS A 188 6.33 0.80 15.59
C HIS A 188 7.63 1.34 15.02
N GLN A 189 8.70 1.39 15.82
CA GLN A 189 10.02 1.83 15.35
C GLN A 189 10.56 0.94 14.23
N ARG A 190 10.49 -0.39 14.38
CA ARG A 190 10.92 -1.35 13.35
C ARG A 190 10.15 -1.20 12.06
N ARG A 191 8.83 -0.98 12.13
CA ARG A 191 7.98 -0.78 10.95
C ARG A 191 8.41 0.46 10.16
N HIS A 192 8.70 1.57 10.83
CA HIS A 192 9.17 2.79 10.15
C HIS A 192 10.53 2.61 9.47
N ALA A 193 11.48 1.95 10.14
CA ALA A 193 12.79 1.66 9.56
C ALA A 193 12.70 0.77 8.31
N LEU A 194 11.85 -0.26 8.35
CA LEU A 194 11.65 -1.18 7.22
C LEU A 194 11.09 -0.45 5.99
N VAL A 195 10.10 0.43 6.20
CA VAL A 195 9.50 1.23 5.12
C VAL A 195 10.52 2.19 4.51
N ALA A 196 11.36 2.84 5.34
CA ALA A 196 12.43 3.70 4.84
C ALA A 196 13.42 2.92 3.97
N HIS A 197 13.85 1.74 4.42
CA HIS A 197 14.79 0.90 3.69
C HIS A 197 14.23 0.42 2.34
N GLN A 198 12.97 -0.01 2.30
CA GLN A 198 12.29 -0.38 1.04
C GLN A 198 12.26 0.77 0.03
N ASN A 199 12.04 2.00 0.49
CA ASN A 199 12.01 3.16 -0.40
C ASN A 199 13.41 3.47 -0.96
N THR A 200 14.47 3.33 -0.17
CA THR A 200 15.86 3.48 -0.64
C THR A 200 16.21 2.45 -1.70
N LEU A 201 15.91 1.17 -1.46
CA LEU A 201 16.18 0.10 -2.43
C LEU A 201 15.43 0.32 -3.75
N ARG A 202 14.15 0.72 -3.69
CA ARG A 202 13.39 1.08 -4.90
C ARG A 202 14.02 2.26 -5.65
N GLY A 203 14.55 3.24 -4.93
CA GLY A 203 15.28 4.37 -5.51
C GLY A 203 16.53 3.92 -6.26
N MET A 204 17.36 3.08 -5.62
CA MET A 204 18.57 2.52 -6.23
C MET A 204 18.27 1.64 -7.43
N MET A 205 17.25 0.78 -7.35
CA MET A 205 16.81 -0.05 -8.48
C MET A 205 16.41 0.80 -9.69
N ARG A 206 15.69 1.90 -9.49
CA ARG A 206 15.38 2.84 -10.58
C ARG A 206 16.63 3.48 -11.17
N GLN A 207 17.61 3.84 -10.34
CA GLN A 207 18.88 4.39 -10.83
C GLN A 207 19.67 3.37 -11.65
N LEU A 208 19.70 2.10 -11.22
CA LEU A 208 20.33 1.01 -11.99
C LEU A 208 19.59 0.76 -13.31
N GLU A 209 18.26 0.72 -13.28
CA GLU A 209 17.45 0.62 -14.50
C GLU A 209 17.65 1.82 -15.43
N ASP A 210 17.89 3.01 -14.88
CA ASP A 210 18.18 4.22 -15.65
C ASP A 210 19.58 4.18 -16.29
N GLN A 211 20.54 3.52 -15.65
CA GLN A 211 21.91 3.31 -16.14
C GLN A 211 22.01 2.25 -17.23
N ALA A 212 21.07 1.30 -17.30
CA ALA A 212 20.92 0.40 -18.43
C ALA A 212 20.26 1.15 -19.61
N SER A 213 21.00 2.04 -20.28
CA SER A 213 20.50 2.83 -21.41
C SER A 213 20.63 2.13 -22.77
N THR A 214 21.43 1.06 -22.84
CA THR A 214 21.75 0.35 -24.09
C THR A 214 21.15 -1.06 -24.11
N ASP A 215 20.93 -1.58 -25.31
CA ASP A 215 20.61 -2.98 -25.59
C ASP A 215 21.91 -3.80 -25.62
N GLU A 216 21.97 -4.88 -24.84
CA GLU A 216 23.20 -5.68 -24.68
C GLU A 216 23.66 -6.37 -25.97
N LEU A 217 22.72 -6.73 -26.85
CA LEU A 217 23.05 -7.45 -28.08
C LEU A 217 23.61 -6.53 -29.16
N THR A 218 22.97 -5.38 -29.35
CA THR A 218 23.24 -4.47 -30.47
C THR A 218 24.10 -3.27 -30.10
N GLY A 219 24.26 -2.98 -28.80
CA GLY A 219 24.95 -1.79 -28.30
C GLY A 219 24.20 -0.47 -28.55
N LEU A 220 23.03 -0.52 -29.19
CA LEU A 220 22.18 0.64 -29.46
C LEU A 220 21.47 1.11 -28.19
N CYS A 221 20.84 2.29 -28.23
CA CYS A 221 19.92 2.68 -27.17
C CYS A 221 18.79 1.63 -27.06
N ASN A 222 18.35 1.33 -25.84
CA ASN A 222 17.14 0.52 -25.68
C ASN A 222 15.87 1.37 -25.81
N ARG A 223 14.73 0.70 -26.02
CA ARG A 223 13.42 1.33 -26.13
C ARG A 223 13.15 2.38 -25.04
N ARG A 224 13.44 2.07 -23.77
CA ARG A 224 13.13 2.96 -22.65
C ARG A 224 13.99 4.24 -22.69
N HIS A 225 15.27 4.10 -23.00
CA HIS A 225 16.15 5.25 -23.15
C HIS A 225 15.74 6.12 -24.35
N PHE A 226 15.40 5.49 -25.48
CA PHE A 226 14.88 6.18 -26.65
C PHE A 226 13.65 7.03 -26.35
N LEU A 227 12.62 6.46 -25.71
CA LEU A 227 11.38 7.18 -25.41
C LEU A 227 11.65 8.43 -24.56
N ARG A 228 12.48 8.29 -23.51
CA ARG A 228 12.87 9.44 -22.67
C ARG A 228 13.63 10.51 -23.44
N LEU A 229 14.52 10.11 -24.35
CA LEU A 229 15.28 11.05 -25.17
C LEU A 229 14.36 11.76 -26.17
N ALA A 230 13.51 11.00 -26.87
CA ALA A 230 12.56 11.54 -27.84
C ALA A 230 11.57 12.52 -27.19
N GLU A 231 11.04 12.23 -25.99
CA GLU A 231 10.19 13.17 -25.23
C GLU A 231 10.93 14.47 -24.86
N ARG A 232 12.18 14.36 -24.43
CA ARG A 232 13.02 15.52 -24.09
C ARG A 232 13.29 16.38 -25.33
N GLU A 233 13.64 15.75 -26.44
CA GLU A 233 13.91 16.42 -27.72
C GLU A 233 12.64 17.06 -28.28
N LEU A 234 11.49 16.39 -28.19
CA LEU A 234 10.19 16.95 -28.59
C LEU A 234 9.80 18.19 -27.78
N THR A 235 10.14 18.22 -26.49
CA THR A 235 9.92 19.39 -25.62
C THR A 235 10.81 20.57 -26.00
N ARG A 236 12.02 20.30 -26.53
CA ARG A 236 13.00 21.30 -26.97
C ARG A 236 12.79 21.78 -28.40
N LEU A 237 11.88 21.14 -29.13
CA LEU A 237 11.65 21.39 -30.54
C LEU A 237 11.21 22.86 -30.79
N PRO A 238 11.93 23.62 -31.66
CA PRO A 238 11.57 24.99 -32.00
C PRO A 238 10.17 25.10 -32.62
N ALA A 239 9.54 26.27 -32.56
CA ALA A 239 8.18 26.46 -33.08
C ALA A 239 8.03 26.09 -34.58
N GLN A 240 9.08 26.29 -35.38
CA GLN A 240 9.14 25.89 -36.80
C GLN A 240 10.07 24.69 -37.03
N GLY A 241 10.55 24.05 -35.97
CA GLY A 241 11.37 22.85 -36.06
C GLY A 241 10.53 21.63 -36.44
N GLN A 242 11.18 20.64 -37.05
CA GLN A 242 10.58 19.33 -37.31
C GLN A 242 11.67 18.27 -37.21
N TYR A 243 11.31 17.14 -36.61
CA TYR A 243 12.16 15.95 -36.52
C TYR A 243 11.55 14.82 -37.35
N GLY A 244 12.40 13.93 -37.84
CA GLY A 244 11.97 12.67 -38.43
C GLY A 244 11.86 11.57 -37.39
N LEU A 245 10.81 10.77 -37.49
CA LEU A 245 10.65 9.55 -36.72
C LEU A 245 10.40 8.39 -37.69
N ALA A 246 11.17 7.32 -37.56
CA ALA A 246 11.00 6.13 -38.38
C ALA A 246 10.99 4.86 -37.52
N LEU A 247 10.07 3.96 -37.81
CA LEU A 247 10.07 2.58 -37.32
C LEU A 247 10.58 1.67 -38.42
N ILE A 248 11.50 0.79 -38.06
CA ILE A 248 12.23 -0.09 -38.96
C ILE A 248 12.01 -1.52 -38.48
N ASP A 249 11.71 -2.43 -39.39
CA ASP A 249 11.54 -3.85 -39.09
C ASP A 249 12.26 -4.72 -40.12
N LEU A 250 12.99 -5.71 -39.64
CA LEU A 250 13.75 -6.62 -40.50
C LEU A 250 12.81 -7.66 -41.13
N ASP A 251 12.73 -7.65 -42.46
CA ASP A 251 11.80 -8.49 -43.18
C ASP A 251 12.16 -9.97 -43.04
N HIS A 252 11.15 -10.79 -42.74
CA HIS A 252 11.28 -12.24 -42.62
C HIS A 252 12.28 -12.70 -41.54
N PHE A 253 12.58 -11.89 -40.52
CA PHE A 253 13.54 -12.22 -39.47
C PHE A 253 13.26 -13.57 -38.77
N LYS A 254 11.98 -13.85 -38.46
CA LYS A 254 11.58 -15.17 -37.93
C LYS A 254 12.02 -16.35 -38.81
N ARG A 255 11.93 -16.23 -40.14
CA ARG A 255 12.38 -17.30 -41.07
C ARG A 255 13.90 -17.49 -41.03
N ILE A 256 14.66 -16.43 -40.75
CA ILE A 256 16.12 -16.52 -40.56
C ILE A 256 16.41 -17.32 -39.30
N ASN A 257 15.75 -17.00 -38.18
CA ASN A 257 15.88 -17.75 -36.93
C ASN A 257 15.48 -19.22 -37.10
N ASP A 258 14.35 -19.48 -37.76
CA ASP A 258 13.83 -20.83 -37.95
C ASP A 258 14.77 -21.69 -38.82
N ARG A 259 15.45 -21.08 -39.81
CA ARG A 259 16.31 -21.79 -40.77
C ARG A 259 17.77 -21.91 -40.33
N TYR A 260 18.31 -20.88 -39.67
CA TYR A 260 19.74 -20.76 -39.36
C TYR A 260 20.04 -20.68 -37.86
N GLY A 261 19.00 -20.72 -37.02
CA GLY A 261 19.10 -20.64 -35.57
C GLY A 261 19.19 -19.21 -35.04
N HIS A 262 18.89 -19.06 -33.75
CA HIS A 262 18.87 -17.75 -33.08
C HIS A 262 20.22 -17.02 -33.13
N ALA A 263 21.34 -17.74 -33.04
CA ALA A 263 22.67 -17.13 -33.13
C ALA A 263 22.92 -16.46 -34.50
N ALA A 264 22.29 -16.95 -35.58
CA ALA A 264 22.37 -16.30 -36.88
C ALA A 264 21.51 -15.03 -36.93
N GLY A 265 20.31 -15.06 -36.35
CA GLY A 265 19.48 -13.86 -36.19
C GLY A 265 20.16 -12.78 -35.37
N ASP A 266 20.82 -13.14 -34.28
CA ASP A 266 21.59 -12.21 -33.44
C ASP A 266 22.68 -11.49 -34.24
N ARG A 267 23.41 -12.22 -35.10
CA ARG A 267 24.40 -11.61 -36.01
C ARG A 267 23.77 -10.68 -37.03
N VAL A 268 22.58 -11.00 -37.54
CA VAL A 268 21.83 -10.11 -38.46
C VAL A 268 21.45 -8.80 -37.76
N LEU A 269 20.97 -8.88 -36.51
CA LEU A 269 20.65 -7.69 -35.71
C LEU A 269 21.88 -6.83 -35.44
N GLN A 270 23.01 -7.44 -35.08
CA GLN A 270 24.28 -6.76 -34.87
C GLN A 270 24.81 -6.11 -36.16
N THR A 271 24.66 -6.80 -37.30
CA THR A 271 25.05 -6.29 -38.62
C THR A 271 24.21 -5.06 -38.98
N PHE A 272 22.89 -5.13 -38.81
CA PHE A 272 22.01 -3.98 -39.01
C PHE A 272 22.40 -2.81 -38.11
N ALA A 273 22.60 -3.05 -36.80
CA ALA A 273 22.95 -2.01 -35.85
C ALA A 273 24.25 -1.28 -36.25
N THR A 274 25.30 -2.03 -36.59
CA THR A 274 26.60 -1.49 -37.02
C THR A 274 26.47 -0.69 -38.31
N LEU A 275 25.77 -1.26 -39.30
CA LEU A 275 25.55 -0.62 -40.60
C LEU A 275 24.74 0.67 -40.47
N ALA A 276 23.68 0.63 -39.68
CA ALA A 276 22.82 1.79 -39.46
C ALA A 276 23.58 2.90 -38.74
N GLN A 277 24.37 2.60 -37.71
CA GLN A 277 25.23 3.60 -37.06
C GLN A 277 26.23 4.25 -38.03
N ALA A 278 26.81 3.50 -38.96
CA ALA A 278 27.72 4.03 -39.97
C ALA A 278 27.01 4.95 -41.00
N CYS A 279 25.71 4.75 -41.20
CA CYS A 279 24.89 5.56 -42.11
C CYS A 279 24.28 6.81 -41.46
N LEU A 280 24.34 6.94 -40.13
CA LEU A 280 23.73 8.04 -39.38
C LEU A 280 24.78 9.09 -39.03
N ARG A 281 24.35 10.35 -38.94
CA ARG A 281 25.22 11.45 -38.52
C ARG A 281 25.21 11.60 -37.00
N GLU A 282 26.18 12.35 -36.49
CA GLU A 282 26.21 12.74 -35.08
C GLU A 282 24.93 13.52 -34.71
N GLY A 283 24.26 13.08 -33.63
CA GLY A 283 22.99 13.63 -33.16
C GLY A 283 21.74 12.85 -33.61
N ASP A 284 21.82 11.97 -34.61
CA ASP A 284 20.73 11.04 -34.90
C ASP A 284 20.69 9.92 -33.84
N VAL A 285 19.49 9.48 -33.46
CA VAL A 285 19.32 8.51 -32.37
C VAL A 285 18.64 7.25 -32.88
N LEU A 286 19.40 6.15 -32.89
CA LEU A 286 18.94 4.82 -33.23
C LEU A 286 18.81 3.97 -31.97
N ALA A 287 17.69 3.24 -31.87
CA ALA A 287 17.42 2.37 -30.74
C ALA A 287 16.78 1.05 -31.17
N ARG A 288 17.04 -0.01 -30.41
CA ARG A 288 16.30 -1.27 -30.53
C ARG A 288 14.97 -1.13 -29.80
N TYR A 289 13.88 -1.21 -30.55
CA TYR A 289 12.52 -0.98 -30.07
C TYR A 289 11.85 -2.29 -29.63
N GLY A 290 12.12 -3.38 -30.34
CA GLY A 290 11.56 -4.71 -30.10
C GLY A 290 12.56 -5.82 -30.44
N GLY A 291 12.05 -7.03 -30.68
CA GLY A 291 12.89 -8.18 -31.03
C GLY A 291 13.70 -7.95 -32.31
N GLU A 292 13.00 -7.61 -33.40
CA GLU A 292 13.53 -7.33 -34.74
C GLU A 292 13.21 -5.90 -35.22
N GLU A 293 12.69 -5.08 -34.31
CA GLU A 293 12.22 -3.73 -34.58
C GLU A 293 13.20 -2.69 -34.03
N PHE A 294 13.45 -1.66 -34.83
CA PHE A 294 14.29 -0.52 -34.49
C PHE A 294 13.52 0.78 -34.68
N VAL A 295 13.92 1.80 -33.95
CA VAL A 295 13.35 3.14 -34.05
C VAL A 295 14.45 4.16 -34.23
N LEU A 296 14.21 5.11 -35.11
CA LEU A 296 15.16 6.15 -35.49
C LEU A 296 14.51 7.52 -35.31
N LEU A 297 15.21 8.41 -34.59
CA LEU A 297 14.88 9.82 -34.45
C LEU A 297 15.96 10.64 -35.16
N LEU A 298 15.53 11.52 -36.07
CA LEU A 298 16.39 12.40 -36.87
C LEU A 298 16.09 13.86 -36.50
N PRO A 299 16.94 14.54 -35.72
CA PRO A 299 16.71 15.93 -35.36
C PRO A 299 16.95 16.90 -36.52
N GLY A 300 16.09 17.91 -36.70
CA GLY A 300 16.27 18.99 -37.68
C GLY A 300 16.32 18.55 -39.14
N VAL A 301 15.47 17.59 -39.55
CA VAL A 301 15.38 17.12 -40.93
C VAL A 301 14.03 17.43 -41.55
N ASN A 302 14.00 17.70 -42.86
CA ASN A 302 12.76 17.80 -43.62
C ASN A 302 12.29 16.44 -44.16
N LEU A 303 11.09 16.39 -44.74
CA LEU A 303 10.45 15.16 -45.20
C LEU A 303 11.29 14.41 -46.24
N ASP A 304 11.95 15.14 -47.14
CA ASP A 304 12.81 14.57 -48.18
C ASP A 304 14.08 13.97 -47.55
N GLN A 305 14.69 14.66 -46.58
CA GLN A 305 15.88 14.20 -45.87
C GLN A 305 15.60 12.93 -45.07
N ILE A 306 14.43 12.82 -44.42
CA ILE A 306 14.02 11.59 -43.73
C ILE A 306 13.93 10.43 -44.73
N SER A 307 13.27 10.67 -45.86
CA SER A 307 13.04 9.66 -46.90
C SER A 307 14.36 9.19 -47.50
N ILE A 308 15.28 10.11 -47.82
CA ILE A 308 16.62 9.82 -48.33
C ILE A 308 17.43 9.00 -47.32
N CYS A 309 17.39 9.36 -46.04
CA CYS A 309 18.11 8.64 -44.99
C CYS A 309 17.59 7.20 -44.83
N CYS A 310 16.27 7.02 -44.82
CA CYS A 310 15.63 5.72 -44.68
C CYS A 310 15.90 4.84 -45.90
N GLU A 311 15.85 5.40 -47.10
CA GLU A 311 16.14 4.66 -48.33
C GLU A 311 17.60 4.21 -48.40
N ARG A 312 18.53 5.08 -47.99
CA ARG A 312 19.95 4.72 -47.85
C ARG A 312 20.15 3.55 -46.88
N LEU A 313 19.45 3.55 -45.73
CA LEU A 313 19.50 2.44 -44.78
C LEU A 313 18.96 1.14 -45.39
N ARG A 314 17.85 1.23 -46.12
CA ARG A 314 17.24 0.08 -46.80
C ARG A 314 18.17 -0.53 -47.84
N GLU A 315 18.76 0.28 -48.71
CA GLU A 315 19.69 -0.16 -49.74
C GLU A 315 20.97 -0.74 -49.13
N ALA A 316 21.56 -0.05 -48.14
CA ALA A 316 22.75 -0.53 -47.46
C ALA A 316 22.50 -1.89 -46.77
N PHE A 317 21.37 -2.07 -46.08
CA PHE A 317 21.05 -3.36 -45.47
C PHE A 317 20.80 -4.46 -46.51
N SER A 318 20.23 -4.13 -47.67
CA SER A 318 19.98 -5.11 -48.73
C SER A 318 21.25 -5.69 -49.37
N THR A 319 22.37 -4.97 -49.24
CA THR A 319 23.69 -5.36 -49.74
C THR A 319 24.61 -5.88 -48.63
N ALA A 320 24.13 -5.93 -47.39
CA ALA A 320 24.93 -6.34 -46.24
C ALA A 320 25.13 -7.87 -46.21
N GLU A 321 26.35 -8.29 -45.93
CA GLU A 321 26.70 -9.69 -45.68
C GLU A 321 27.13 -9.86 -44.21
N PRO A 322 26.30 -10.48 -43.35
CA PRO A 322 26.68 -10.73 -41.97
C PRO A 322 27.90 -11.65 -41.90
N LEU A 323 28.87 -11.30 -41.05
CA LEU A 323 30.13 -12.03 -40.90
C LEU A 323 29.90 -13.53 -40.61
N GLY A 324 30.41 -14.37 -41.52
CA GLY A 324 30.32 -15.83 -41.43
C GLY A 324 28.95 -16.42 -41.79
N LEU A 325 28.07 -15.65 -42.45
CA LEU A 325 26.75 -16.09 -42.91
C LEU A 325 26.50 -15.60 -44.34
N SER A 326 26.45 -16.52 -45.32
CA SER A 326 26.02 -16.19 -46.69
C SER A 326 24.49 -16.16 -46.78
N LEU A 327 23.88 -15.14 -46.19
CA LEU A 327 22.44 -14.89 -46.23
C LEU A 327 22.10 -13.97 -47.39
N GLY A 328 21.59 -14.54 -48.50
CA GLY A 328 21.05 -13.74 -49.59
C GLY A 328 19.68 -13.14 -49.25
N GLY A 329 19.44 -11.90 -49.65
CA GLY A 329 18.11 -11.28 -49.63
C GLY A 329 17.68 -10.71 -48.28
N LEU A 330 18.61 -10.21 -47.47
CA LEU A 330 18.25 -9.38 -46.32
C LEU A 330 17.52 -8.13 -46.82
N SER A 331 16.48 -7.75 -46.11
CA SER A 331 15.68 -6.57 -46.42
C SER A 331 15.01 -6.06 -45.17
N LEU A 332 14.58 -4.81 -45.22
CA LEU A 332 13.86 -4.17 -44.13
C LEU A 332 12.74 -3.31 -44.70
N SER A 333 11.70 -3.13 -43.90
CA SER A 333 10.59 -2.24 -44.17
C SER A 333 10.66 -1.06 -43.20
N ILE A 334 10.36 0.15 -43.67
CA ILE A 334 10.43 1.38 -42.87
C ILE A 334 9.11 2.14 -42.95
N GLY A 335 8.57 2.52 -41.80
CA GLY A 335 7.45 3.45 -41.66
C GLY A 335 7.92 4.79 -41.10
N MET A 336 7.69 5.87 -41.85
CA MET A 336 8.19 7.20 -41.52
C MET A 336 7.06 8.15 -41.13
N THR A 337 7.34 9.07 -40.22
CA THR A 337 6.47 10.20 -39.88
C THR A 337 7.30 11.42 -39.50
N ARG A 338 6.63 12.57 -39.38
CA ARG A 338 7.24 13.80 -38.85
C ARG A 338 6.79 14.02 -37.41
N LEU A 339 7.69 14.57 -36.60
CA LEU A 339 7.42 15.08 -35.26
C LEU A 339 7.43 16.60 -35.29
N GLN A 340 6.34 17.21 -34.81
CA GLN A 340 6.18 18.66 -34.70
C GLN A 340 5.91 19.08 -33.25
N ARG A 341 6.07 20.38 -32.96
CA ARG A 341 5.88 20.89 -31.61
C ARG A 341 4.42 20.70 -31.19
N GLY A 342 4.20 20.11 -30.02
CA GLY A 342 2.87 19.80 -29.51
C GLY A 342 2.32 18.44 -29.96
N ASP A 343 3.06 17.67 -30.78
CA ASP A 343 2.73 16.27 -31.02
C ASP A 343 2.82 15.46 -29.71
N ASN A 344 2.04 14.39 -29.65
CA ASN A 344 2.21 13.35 -28.65
C ASN A 344 3.09 12.23 -29.26
N LEU A 345 4.16 11.84 -28.57
CA LEU A 345 5.11 10.84 -29.06
C LEU A 345 4.44 9.48 -29.34
N ASP A 346 3.50 9.05 -28.51
CA ASP A 346 2.79 7.78 -28.70
C ASP A 346 1.94 7.81 -29.97
N LEU A 347 1.24 8.91 -30.24
CA LEU A 347 0.48 9.09 -31.48
C LEU A 347 1.41 9.16 -32.70
N ALA A 348 2.59 9.76 -32.57
CA ALA A 348 3.59 9.77 -33.63
C ALA A 348 4.12 8.36 -33.93
N LEU A 349 4.44 7.58 -32.91
CA LEU A 349 4.85 6.18 -33.08
C LEU A 349 3.74 5.36 -33.75
N GLN A 350 2.47 5.58 -33.41
CA GLN A 350 1.34 4.93 -34.08
C GLN A 350 1.25 5.28 -35.58
N ARG A 351 1.52 6.54 -35.96
CA ARG A 351 1.57 6.93 -37.38
C ARG A 351 2.69 6.23 -38.14
N ALA A 352 3.88 6.18 -37.54
CA ALA A 352 5.02 5.45 -38.10
C ALA A 352 4.71 3.95 -38.24
N ASP A 353 4.05 3.36 -37.25
CA ASP A 353 3.66 1.95 -37.25
C ASP A 353 2.65 1.64 -38.36
N GLN A 354 1.64 2.50 -38.54
CA GLN A 354 0.71 2.38 -39.66
C GLN A 354 1.40 2.48 -41.03
N ALA A 355 2.41 3.34 -41.16
CA ALA A 355 3.21 3.43 -42.37
C ALA A 355 4.05 2.15 -42.57
N LEU A 356 4.67 1.62 -41.51
CA LEU A 356 5.43 0.38 -41.54
C LEU A 356 4.54 -0.81 -41.92
N TYR A 357 3.32 -0.86 -41.40
CA TYR A 357 2.33 -1.85 -41.77
C TYR A 357 2.02 -1.81 -43.27
N ARG A 358 1.83 -0.62 -43.85
CA ARG A 358 1.67 -0.46 -45.31
C ARG A 358 2.90 -0.94 -46.07
N ALA A 359 4.11 -0.64 -45.59
CA ALA A 359 5.35 -1.08 -46.24
C ALA A 359 5.42 -2.61 -46.32
N LYS A 360 5.11 -3.28 -45.20
CA LYS A 360 5.03 -4.75 -45.12
C LYS A 360 3.95 -5.33 -46.03
N HIS A 361 2.78 -4.69 -46.10
CA HIS A 361 1.65 -5.18 -46.89
C HIS A 361 1.85 -4.98 -48.39
N ASN A 362 2.50 -3.89 -48.79
CA ASN A 362 2.72 -3.54 -50.20
C ASN A 362 3.85 -4.34 -50.85
N GLY A 363 4.49 -5.27 -50.13
CA GLY A 363 5.51 -6.17 -50.69
C GLY A 363 6.87 -6.08 -50.03
N ARG A 364 6.97 -5.46 -48.83
CA ARG A 364 8.21 -5.36 -48.05
C ARG A 364 9.34 -4.64 -48.78
N ASN A 365 10.54 -4.61 -48.19
CA ASN A 365 11.74 -3.98 -48.74
C ASN A 365 11.47 -2.57 -49.30
N ARG A 366 10.81 -1.71 -48.50
CA ARG A 366 10.42 -0.37 -48.92
C ARG A 366 10.21 0.58 -47.75
N CYS A 367 10.21 1.86 -48.06
CA CYS A 367 9.85 2.94 -47.15
C CYS A 367 8.45 3.46 -47.48
N GLU A 368 7.61 3.63 -46.46
CA GLU A 368 6.29 4.26 -46.54
C GLU A 368 6.20 5.37 -45.51
N ALA A 369 5.35 6.38 -45.76
CA ALA A 369 5.24 7.53 -44.87
C ALA A 369 3.80 7.85 -44.45
N SER A 370 3.65 8.44 -43.26
CA SER A 370 2.43 9.05 -42.75
C SER A 370 2.77 10.43 -42.18
N TRP A 371 2.66 11.47 -43.00
CA TRP A 371 3.06 12.83 -42.64
C TRP A 371 1.99 13.60 -41.86
N GLU A 372 0.72 13.26 -42.06
CA GLU A 372 -0.41 13.94 -41.43
C GLU A 372 -0.84 13.24 -40.13
N PRO A 373 -1.18 14.00 -39.08
CA PRO A 373 -1.96 13.47 -37.96
C PRO A 373 -3.26 12.89 -38.53
N THR A 374 -3.50 11.59 -38.33
CA THR A 374 -4.79 11.01 -38.71
C THR A 374 -5.85 11.66 -37.82
N ASP A 375 -6.59 12.63 -38.36
CA ASP A 375 -7.77 13.16 -37.71
C ASP A 375 -8.72 11.98 -37.46
N ALA A 376 -8.92 11.63 -36.20
CA ALA A 376 -9.90 10.62 -35.78
C ALA A 376 -11.37 11.08 -36.01
N ARG A 377 -11.64 11.87 -37.07
CA ARG A 377 -12.95 12.45 -37.41
C ARG A 377 -13.45 12.14 -38.82
N THR A 378 -12.68 11.52 -39.71
CA THR A 378 -13.11 11.27 -41.11
C THR A 378 -13.69 9.87 -41.38
N GLY A 379 -14.12 9.15 -40.35
CA GLY A 379 -14.82 7.85 -40.47
C GLY A 379 -16.35 7.91 -40.55
N ARG A 380 -17.00 9.07 -40.73
CA ARG A 380 -18.48 9.17 -40.64
C ARG A 380 -19.20 9.87 -41.80
N ARG A 381 -18.55 10.11 -42.94
CA ARG A 381 -19.22 10.74 -44.12
C ARG A 381 -18.83 10.06 -45.43
N SER A 382 -19.35 8.86 -45.67
CA SER A 382 -19.53 8.34 -47.03
C SER A 382 -20.60 7.24 -47.09
N ALA A 383 -21.71 7.44 -46.39
CA ALA A 383 -22.92 6.62 -46.52
C ALA A 383 -24.15 7.53 -46.55
N SER A 384 -24.25 8.37 -47.59
CA SER A 384 -25.51 8.93 -48.09
C SER A 384 -25.22 9.84 -49.30
N SER A 385 -25.27 9.27 -50.49
CA SER A 385 -25.75 9.93 -51.72
C SER A 385 -25.96 8.85 -52.76
#